data_AF-A0A6P0T6B1-F1
#
_entry.id   AF-A0A6P0T6B1-F1
#
_cell.length_a   1.000
_cell.length_b   1.000
_cell.length_c   1.000
_cell.angle_alpha   90.00
_cell.angle_beta   90.00
_cell.angle_gamma   90.00
#
_symmetry.space_group_name_H-M   'P 1'
#
loop_
_entity.id
_entity.type
_entity.pdbx_description
1 polymer ?
#
loop_
_entity_poly.entity_id
_entity_poly.type
_entity_poly.pdbx_seq_one_letter_code
_entity_poly.pdbx_strand_id
1 'polypeptide(L)'
;FAYLHQVEGEMVLESPLTKSKIKFSDWLGPALVSQLSQPQTAASLSQEIPGITEEIAQQFLSLLFAAQMLSASFASPVEEDEKVESEEATPPLVFWEFHDLLFHSRSRLGRHNNPLGAIFPYVGKIDPLPGVKPLMTDVVIPLAKPNLEELNQTDMPLSQALETRRSIRRYGETPITLEQLGQFLYRCARVKKLFDTERGEVSNRPYPGGGAIYELEIYPVVNACQGLEQGLYHYHPLDHVLCQVSQWTAETEALVQDVWFASAQHDQPQVVFVITARFGRMFWKYQSMAYATILKHVGVMYQTFYLVATSMNLAPCGIGSGNSDLFQKATGIDYYEESSVGEFMLASVPVKD
;
A
#
# COMPACT_ATOMS: atom_id res chain seq x y z
N PHE A 1 -7.00 21.44 -5.07
CA PHE A 1 -7.19 19.97 -5.29
C PHE A 1 -7.68 19.55 -6.69
N ALA A 2 -7.97 20.48 -7.61
CA ALA A 2 -8.37 20.09 -8.98
C ALA A 2 -7.17 19.55 -9.79
N TYR A 3 -7.42 18.62 -10.71
CA TYR A 3 -6.39 18.04 -11.57
C TYR A 3 -6.92 17.69 -12.97
N LEU A 4 -6.02 17.79 -13.95
CA LEU A 4 -6.25 17.37 -15.32
C LEU A 4 -5.65 15.99 -15.57
N HIS A 5 -6.39 15.12 -16.26
CA HIS A 5 -5.87 13.84 -16.74
C HIS A 5 -6.61 13.35 -17.98
N GLN A 6 -6.04 12.37 -18.67
CA GLN A 6 -6.65 11.76 -19.85
C GLN A 6 -7.60 10.62 -19.45
N VAL A 7 -8.79 10.57 -20.06
CA VAL A 7 -9.73 9.45 -19.98
C VAL A 7 -10.25 9.16 -21.38
N GLU A 8 -10.01 7.95 -21.89
CA GLU A 8 -10.52 7.48 -23.20
C GLU A 8 -10.18 8.43 -24.37
N GLY A 9 -9.01 9.06 -24.34
CA GLY A 9 -8.59 10.01 -25.40
C GLY A 9 -8.99 11.47 -25.14
N GLU A 10 -9.84 11.74 -24.15
CA GLU A 10 -10.30 13.09 -23.81
C GLU A 10 -9.55 13.64 -22.59
N MET A 11 -9.33 14.95 -22.56
CA MET A 11 -8.85 15.64 -21.36
C MET A 11 -10.01 15.89 -20.41
N VAL A 12 -9.79 15.62 -19.12
CA VAL A 12 -10.81 15.75 -18.08
C VAL A 12 -10.25 16.53 -16.89
N LEU A 13 -11.02 17.47 -16.38
CA LEU A 13 -10.81 18.13 -15.08
C LEU A 13 -11.71 17.49 -14.03
N GLU A 14 -11.09 17.00 -12.95
CA GLU A 14 -11.78 16.46 -11.79
C GLU A 14 -11.20 17.02 -10.49
N SER A 15 -11.93 16.88 -9.40
CA SER A 15 -11.45 17.23 -8.06
C SER A 15 -12.13 16.33 -7.04
N PRO A 16 -11.41 15.82 -6.03
CA PRO A 16 -12.03 15.05 -4.95
C PRO A 16 -12.95 15.92 -4.08
N LEU A 17 -12.96 17.24 -4.26
CA LEU A 17 -13.81 18.17 -3.51
C LEU A 17 -15.24 18.26 -4.06
N THR A 18 -15.47 17.87 -5.32
CA THR A 18 -16.75 18.04 -6.02
C THR A 18 -17.28 16.71 -6.55
N LYS A 19 -18.53 16.70 -6.99
CA LYS A 19 -19.15 15.57 -7.73
C LYS A 19 -19.11 15.77 -9.24
N SER A 20 -18.62 16.93 -9.69
CA SER A 20 -18.57 17.31 -11.08
C SER A 20 -17.31 16.77 -11.77
N LYS A 21 -17.47 16.37 -13.02
CA LYS A 21 -16.40 15.98 -13.94
C LYS A 21 -16.56 16.80 -15.20
N ILE A 22 -15.54 17.52 -15.60
CA ILE A 22 -15.58 18.37 -16.80
C ILE A 22 -14.73 17.72 -17.87
N LYS A 23 -15.36 17.35 -18.98
CA LYS A 23 -14.70 16.83 -20.19
C LYS A 23 -14.44 17.99 -21.14
N PHE A 24 -13.24 18.07 -21.69
CA PHE A 24 -12.90 19.07 -22.69
C PHE A 24 -13.00 18.49 -24.10
N SER A 25 -13.81 19.13 -24.94
CA SER A 25 -13.93 18.80 -26.36
C SER A 25 -12.90 19.53 -27.23
N ASP A 26 -12.21 20.52 -26.69
CA ASP A 26 -11.24 21.37 -27.38
C ASP A 26 -10.01 21.61 -26.49
N TRP A 27 -8.83 21.73 -27.08
CA TRP A 27 -7.55 21.95 -26.40
C TRP A 27 -7.47 23.31 -25.70
N LEU A 28 -8.27 24.29 -26.15
CA LEU A 28 -8.35 25.61 -25.53
C LEU A 28 -8.84 25.55 -24.07
N GLY A 29 -9.69 24.57 -23.73
CA GLY A 29 -10.18 24.38 -22.37
C GLY A 29 -9.07 24.05 -21.37
N PRO A 30 -8.29 22.97 -21.57
CA PRO A 30 -7.10 22.68 -20.76
C PRO A 30 -6.08 23.81 -20.75
N ALA A 31 -5.90 24.53 -21.87
CA ALA A 31 -5.01 25.69 -21.93
C ALA A 31 -5.49 26.81 -20.97
N LEU A 32 -6.78 27.14 -20.99
CA LEU A 32 -7.38 28.10 -20.04
C LEU A 32 -7.20 27.63 -18.58
N VAL A 33 -7.41 26.35 -18.28
CA VAL A 33 -7.20 25.80 -16.93
C VAL A 33 -5.74 25.93 -16.48
N SER A 34 -4.77 25.76 -17.38
CA SER A 34 -3.35 25.89 -17.03
C SER A 34 -2.98 27.29 -16.54
N GLN A 35 -3.59 28.33 -17.13
CA GLN A 35 -3.42 29.73 -16.71
C GLN A 35 -3.98 30.00 -15.31
N LEU A 36 -4.94 29.18 -14.85
CA LEU A 36 -5.58 29.27 -13.53
C LEU A 36 -4.78 28.61 -12.40
N SER A 37 -3.55 28.18 -12.67
CA SER A 37 -2.58 27.84 -11.61
C SER A 37 -2.18 29.07 -10.78
N GLN A 38 -2.42 30.27 -11.30
CA GLN A 38 -2.35 31.54 -10.60
C GLN A 38 -3.71 32.25 -10.67
N PRO A 39 -4.04 33.16 -9.74
CA PRO A 39 -5.23 34.00 -9.87
C PRO A 39 -5.25 34.77 -11.19
N GLN A 40 -6.34 34.68 -11.93
CA GLN A 40 -6.53 35.36 -13.23
C GLN A 40 -7.89 36.05 -13.31
N THR A 41 -8.00 37.02 -14.21
CA THR A 41 -9.27 37.66 -14.58
C THR A 41 -9.73 37.15 -15.94
N ALA A 42 -11.02 37.30 -16.27
CA ALA A 42 -11.50 36.97 -17.62
C ALA A 42 -10.78 37.80 -18.71
N ALA A 43 -10.52 39.08 -18.42
CA ALA A 43 -9.79 39.98 -19.31
C ALA A 43 -8.36 39.48 -19.59
N SER A 44 -7.60 39.10 -18.55
CA SER A 44 -6.22 38.60 -18.74
C SER A 44 -6.20 37.30 -19.56
N LEU A 45 -7.10 36.36 -19.27
CA LEU A 45 -7.19 35.10 -20.03
C LEU A 45 -7.49 35.32 -21.51
N SER A 46 -8.34 36.30 -21.85
CA SER A 46 -8.67 36.62 -23.24
C SER A 46 -7.51 37.21 -24.04
N GLN A 47 -6.51 37.77 -23.37
CA GLN A 47 -5.30 38.33 -24.01
C GLN A 47 -4.21 37.27 -24.20
N GLU A 48 -4.13 36.30 -23.28
CA GLU A 48 -3.11 35.24 -23.29
C GLU A 48 -3.40 34.13 -24.32
N ILE A 49 -4.68 33.83 -24.59
CA ILE A 49 -5.06 32.69 -25.44
C ILE A 49 -5.77 33.19 -26.72
N PRO A 50 -5.12 33.05 -27.90
CA PRO A 50 -5.71 33.46 -29.17
C PRO A 50 -7.06 32.80 -29.44
N GLY A 51 -8.05 33.59 -29.85
CA GLY A 51 -9.39 33.10 -30.20
C GLY A 51 -10.36 33.01 -29.03
N ILE A 52 -9.94 33.32 -27.80
CA ILE A 52 -10.82 33.41 -26.64
C ILE A 52 -11.22 34.87 -26.40
N THR A 53 -12.52 35.16 -26.49
CA THR A 53 -13.04 36.48 -26.08
C THR A 53 -13.19 36.55 -24.57
N GLU A 54 -13.23 37.76 -24.02
CA GLU A 54 -13.48 37.97 -22.58
C GLU A 54 -14.81 37.35 -22.13
N GLU A 55 -15.85 37.41 -22.97
CA GLU A 55 -17.14 36.76 -22.69
C GLU A 55 -17.00 35.23 -22.57
N ILE A 56 -16.27 34.58 -23.49
CA ILE A 56 -16.01 33.14 -23.44
C ILE A 56 -15.22 32.79 -22.18
N ALA A 57 -14.17 33.57 -21.87
CA ALA A 57 -13.39 33.38 -20.65
C ALA A 57 -14.26 33.51 -19.39
N GLN A 58 -15.16 34.51 -19.34
CA GLN A 58 -16.08 34.70 -18.21
C GLN A 58 -17.07 33.53 -18.07
N GLN A 59 -17.66 33.06 -19.16
CA GLN A 59 -18.56 31.90 -19.14
C GLN A 59 -17.81 30.64 -18.69
N PHE A 60 -16.58 30.44 -19.17
CA PHE A 60 -15.73 29.33 -18.78
C PHE A 60 -15.41 29.34 -17.29
N LEU A 61 -14.96 30.49 -16.75
CA LEU A 61 -14.72 30.65 -15.31
C LEU A 61 -15.99 30.44 -14.49
N SER A 62 -17.14 30.92 -14.97
CA SER A 62 -18.43 30.73 -14.30
C SER A 62 -18.82 29.26 -14.22
N LEU A 63 -18.58 28.48 -15.29
CA LEU A 63 -18.80 27.04 -15.29
C LEU A 63 -17.88 26.33 -14.27
N LEU A 64 -16.59 26.66 -14.29
CA LEU A 64 -15.63 26.05 -13.36
C LEU A 64 -15.94 26.39 -11.90
N PHE A 65 -16.33 27.63 -11.61
CA PHE A 65 -16.77 28.06 -10.28
C PHE A 65 -18.04 27.32 -9.84
N ALA A 66 -19.06 27.24 -10.70
CA ALA A 66 -20.29 26.49 -10.42
C ALA A 66 -20.02 24.98 -10.21
N ALA A 67 -19.01 24.42 -10.88
CA ALA A 67 -18.57 23.05 -10.71
C ALA A 67 -17.70 22.83 -9.45
N GLN A 68 -17.39 23.89 -8.69
CA GLN A 68 -16.49 23.87 -7.53
C GLN A 68 -15.07 23.43 -7.89
N MET A 69 -14.61 23.84 -9.08
CA MET A 69 -13.23 23.64 -9.55
C MET A 69 -12.34 24.86 -9.31
N LEU A 70 -12.93 26.00 -8.93
CA LEU A 70 -12.24 27.24 -8.59
C LEU A 70 -12.65 27.71 -7.20
N SER A 71 -11.71 28.36 -6.53
CA SER A 71 -11.95 29.18 -5.35
C SER A 71 -11.91 30.65 -5.77
N ALA A 72 -12.76 31.49 -5.16
CA ALA A 72 -12.70 32.92 -5.41
C ALA A 72 -11.67 33.55 -4.45
N SER A 73 -10.77 34.36 -5.00
CA SER A 73 -9.98 35.30 -4.19
C SER A 73 -10.58 36.68 -4.37
N PHE A 74 -11.07 37.25 -3.28
CA PHE A 74 -11.42 38.67 -3.26
C PHE A 74 -10.18 39.41 -2.77
N ALA A 75 -9.54 40.18 -3.65
CA ALA A 75 -8.53 41.12 -3.21
C ALA A 75 -9.21 42.17 -2.32
N SER A 76 -8.94 42.14 -1.01
CA SER A 76 -9.23 43.30 -0.15
C SER A 76 -8.30 44.43 -0.57
N PRO A 77 -8.79 45.66 -0.77
CA PRO A 77 -7.93 46.80 -1.06
C PRO A 77 -7.31 47.34 0.26
N VAL A 78 -6.50 46.55 0.97
CA VAL A 78 -5.71 47.03 2.12
C VAL A 78 -4.42 46.21 2.27
N GLU A 79 -3.28 46.92 2.19
CA GLU A 79 -1.90 46.63 2.63
C GLU A 79 -1.19 45.33 2.17
N GLU A 80 0.00 45.53 1.59
CA GLU A 80 0.84 44.59 0.81
C GLU A 80 1.40 43.35 1.56
N ASP A 81 0.95 43.03 2.78
CA ASP A 81 1.55 41.97 3.62
C ASP A 81 0.57 40.94 4.21
N GLU A 82 -0.75 41.02 3.93
CA GLU A 82 -1.68 39.96 4.37
C GLU A 82 -1.76 38.82 3.35
N LYS A 83 -1.28 37.63 3.76
CA LYS A 83 -1.45 36.38 3.02
C LYS A 83 -2.94 36.20 2.67
N VAL A 84 -3.23 36.19 1.37
CA VAL A 84 -4.55 35.81 0.84
C VAL A 84 -4.97 34.48 1.47
N GLU A 85 -5.95 34.50 2.37
CA GLU A 85 -6.53 33.28 2.91
C GLU A 85 -7.29 32.58 1.78
N SER A 86 -6.66 31.55 1.19
CA SER A 86 -7.32 30.72 0.19
C SER A 86 -8.52 30.00 0.81
N GLU A 87 -9.68 29.96 0.14
CA GLU A 87 -10.83 29.15 0.60
C GLU A 87 -10.49 27.64 0.76
N GLU A 88 -9.37 27.17 0.19
CA GLU A 88 -8.82 25.83 0.45
C GLU A 88 -8.31 25.65 1.90
N ALA A 89 -8.20 26.72 2.70
CA ALA A 89 -7.74 26.73 4.08
C ALA A 89 -8.87 26.53 5.12
N THR A 90 -10.00 25.93 4.74
CA THR A 90 -10.96 25.49 5.78
C THR A 90 -10.27 24.54 6.76
N PRO A 91 -10.54 24.63 8.09
CA PRO A 91 -9.80 23.86 9.09
C PRO A 91 -9.72 22.34 8.84
N PRO A 92 -10.73 21.67 8.23
CA PRO A 92 -10.60 20.24 7.90
C PRO A 92 -9.71 19.94 6.69
N LEU A 93 -9.64 20.84 5.69
CA LEU A 93 -8.94 20.57 4.43
C LEU A 93 -7.42 20.75 4.54
N VAL A 94 -6.95 21.58 5.47
CA VAL A 94 -5.51 21.85 5.68
C VAL A 94 -4.71 20.59 6.07
N PHE A 95 -5.38 19.57 6.61
CA PHE A 95 -4.74 18.30 7.00
C PHE A 95 -4.62 17.29 5.86
N TRP A 96 -5.24 17.53 4.70
CA TRP A 96 -5.26 16.58 3.60
C TRP A 96 -4.16 16.90 2.58
N GLU A 97 -3.33 15.90 2.30
CA GLU A 97 -2.50 15.93 1.10
C GLU A 97 -3.35 15.60 -0.14
N PHE A 98 -2.93 16.11 -1.31
CA PHE A 98 -3.66 15.91 -2.57
C PHE A 98 -3.90 14.43 -2.87
N HIS A 99 -2.86 13.61 -2.76
CA HIS A 99 -2.92 12.19 -3.11
C HIS A 99 -3.79 11.38 -2.13
N ASP A 100 -3.78 11.73 -0.85
CA ASP A 100 -4.60 11.08 0.17
C ASP A 100 -6.09 11.31 -0.07
N LEU A 101 -6.48 12.57 -0.29
CA LEU A 101 -7.89 12.89 -0.51
C LEU A 101 -8.38 12.36 -1.86
N LEU A 102 -7.53 12.39 -2.88
CA LEU A 102 -7.82 11.76 -4.16
C LEU A 102 -8.02 10.25 -3.99
N PHE A 103 -7.11 9.54 -3.33
CA PHE A 103 -7.23 8.11 -3.07
C PHE A 103 -8.44 7.75 -2.23
N HIS A 104 -8.70 8.49 -1.15
CA HIS A 104 -9.88 8.31 -0.30
C HIS A 104 -11.16 8.43 -1.13
N SER A 105 -11.29 9.53 -1.88
CA SER A 105 -12.48 9.76 -2.68
C SER A 105 -12.66 8.70 -3.76
N ARG A 106 -11.57 8.25 -4.43
CA ARG A 106 -11.59 7.26 -5.53
C ARG A 106 -11.77 5.80 -5.12
N SER A 107 -11.56 5.50 -3.85
CA SER A 107 -11.74 4.16 -3.29
C SER A 107 -13.08 3.97 -2.58
N ARG A 108 -13.95 4.98 -2.61
CA ARG A 108 -15.24 5.03 -1.92
C ARG A 108 -16.34 5.54 -2.85
N LEU A 109 -17.56 5.04 -2.67
CA LEU A 109 -18.72 5.56 -3.40
C LEU A 109 -19.02 7.01 -3.01
N GLY A 110 -19.60 7.76 -3.95
CA GLY A 110 -20.31 9.01 -3.67
C GLY A 110 -19.72 10.27 -4.33
N ARG A 111 -18.38 10.39 -4.41
CA ARG A 111 -17.71 11.53 -5.05
C ARG A 111 -17.24 11.27 -6.48
N HIS A 112 -17.43 10.05 -6.99
CA HIS A 112 -17.22 9.69 -8.38
C HIS A 112 -18.27 8.68 -8.85
N ASN A 113 -18.31 8.43 -10.16
CA ASN A 113 -19.20 7.47 -10.81
C ASN A 113 -18.49 6.22 -11.37
N ASN A 114 -17.18 6.05 -11.13
CA ASN A 114 -16.46 4.83 -11.52
C ASN A 114 -17.09 3.56 -10.90
N PRO A 115 -17.11 2.43 -11.64
CA PRO A 115 -17.45 1.12 -11.08
C PRO A 115 -16.63 0.78 -9.84
N LEU A 116 -17.26 0.17 -8.83
CA LEU A 116 -16.62 -0.22 -7.58
C LEU A 116 -16.94 -1.68 -7.24
N GLY A 117 -15.91 -2.43 -6.82
CA GLY A 117 -16.06 -3.80 -6.36
C GLY A 117 -15.66 -4.85 -7.39
N ALA A 118 -16.20 -6.07 -7.24
CA ALA A 118 -15.83 -7.24 -8.01
C ALA A 118 -16.47 -7.23 -9.41
N ILE A 119 -15.90 -6.46 -10.32
CA ILE A 119 -16.44 -6.27 -11.68
C ILE A 119 -15.70 -7.09 -12.75
N PHE A 120 -14.56 -7.68 -12.42
CA PHE A 120 -13.76 -8.55 -13.29
C PHE A 120 -13.38 -7.91 -14.65
N PRO A 121 -12.67 -6.76 -14.66
CA PRO A 121 -12.51 -5.94 -15.87
C PRO A 121 -11.64 -6.58 -16.97
N TYR A 122 -10.90 -7.64 -16.61
CA TYR A 122 -9.91 -8.31 -17.46
C TYR A 122 -10.32 -9.71 -17.93
N VAL A 123 -11.49 -10.22 -17.53
CA VAL A 123 -11.99 -11.53 -18.00
C VAL A 123 -12.06 -11.55 -19.53
N GLY A 124 -11.45 -12.58 -20.13
CA GLY A 124 -11.34 -12.72 -21.58
C GLY A 124 -10.27 -11.84 -22.25
N LYS A 125 -9.48 -11.09 -21.47
CA LYS A 125 -8.40 -10.23 -21.98
C LYS A 125 -7.00 -10.63 -21.52
N ILE A 126 -6.88 -11.06 -20.26
CA ILE A 126 -5.63 -11.49 -19.62
C ILE A 126 -5.94 -12.82 -18.90
N ASP A 127 -4.97 -13.70 -18.66
CA ASP A 127 -5.22 -14.88 -17.83
C ASP A 127 -5.01 -14.56 -16.34
N PRO A 128 -5.82 -15.12 -15.42
CA PRO A 128 -5.62 -14.90 -14.00
C PRO A 128 -4.30 -15.53 -13.52
N LEU A 129 -3.56 -14.79 -12.68
CA LEU A 129 -2.35 -15.30 -12.03
C LEU A 129 -2.67 -16.45 -11.05
N PRO A 130 -1.74 -17.40 -10.86
CA PRO A 130 -1.94 -18.56 -9.98
C PRO A 130 -2.12 -18.19 -8.50
N GLY A 131 -2.81 -19.10 -7.80
CA GLY A 131 -3.14 -19.15 -6.38
C GLY A 131 -1.97 -18.95 -5.42
N VAL A 132 -0.81 -19.41 -5.87
CA VAL A 132 0.47 -19.35 -5.16
C VAL A 132 1.52 -18.93 -6.17
N LYS A 133 2.44 -18.05 -5.79
CA LYS A 133 3.58 -17.70 -6.65
C LYS A 133 4.44 -18.95 -6.83
N PRO A 134 4.87 -19.31 -8.05
CA PRO A 134 5.80 -20.40 -8.26
C PRO A 134 7.08 -20.23 -7.43
N LEU A 135 7.78 -21.32 -7.15
CA LEU A 135 9.10 -21.28 -6.52
C LEU A 135 10.01 -20.35 -7.32
N MET A 136 10.64 -19.39 -6.63
CA MET A 136 11.49 -18.39 -7.27
C MET A 136 12.88 -18.93 -7.63
N THR A 137 13.26 -20.08 -7.07
CA THR A 137 14.62 -20.62 -7.07
C THR A 137 14.59 -22.06 -6.57
N ASP A 138 15.57 -22.86 -7.01
CA ASP A 138 15.75 -24.25 -6.58
C ASP A 138 16.46 -24.35 -5.22
N VAL A 139 17.01 -23.24 -4.70
CA VAL A 139 17.63 -23.17 -3.37
C VAL A 139 16.53 -22.96 -2.32
N VAL A 140 16.00 -24.07 -1.81
CA VAL A 140 14.90 -24.11 -0.85
C VAL A 140 15.34 -24.60 0.52
N ILE A 141 14.88 -23.91 1.58
CA ILE A 141 15.09 -24.28 2.98
C ILE A 141 13.75 -24.71 3.59
N PRO A 142 13.58 -25.97 4.03
CA PRO A 142 12.36 -26.42 4.66
C PRO A 142 12.18 -25.77 6.04
N LEU A 143 10.93 -25.42 6.36
CA LEU A 143 10.58 -24.81 7.65
C LEU A 143 9.88 -25.81 8.57
N ALA A 144 10.14 -25.67 9.87
CA ALA A 144 9.50 -26.49 10.90
C ALA A 144 8.01 -26.15 11.03
N LYS A 145 7.16 -27.19 11.02
CA LYS A 145 5.72 -27.07 11.23
C LYS A 145 5.41 -27.32 12.72
N PRO A 146 4.69 -26.41 13.40
CA PRO A 146 4.29 -26.64 14.78
C PRO A 146 3.17 -27.70 14.85
N ASN A 147 3.08 -28.37 15.99
CA ASN A 147 1.94 -29.23 16.30
C ASN A 147 0.71 -28.38 16.65
N LEU A 148 -0.22 -28.24 15.71
CA LEU A 148 -1.42 -27.43 15.92
C LEU A 148 -2.40 -28.03 16.94
N GLU A 149 -2.43 -29.35 17.11
CA GLU A 149 -3.32 -30.00 18.07
C GLU A 149 -2.88 -29.70 19.51
N GLU A 150 -1.56 -29.71 19.73
CA GLU A 150 -0.95 -29.31 20.99
C GLU A 150 -1.16 -27.81 21.24
N LEU A 151 -0.87 -26.95 20.26
CA LEU A 151 -1.08 -25.51 20.39
C LEU A 151 -2.54 -25.15 20.71
N ASN A 152 -3.52 -25.87 20.16
CA ASN A 152 -4.93 -25.61 20.51
C ASN A 152 -5.23 -25.78 22.01
N GLN A 153 -4.37 -26.50 22.75
CA GLN A 153 -4.50 -26.74 24.19
C GLN A 153 -3.56 -25.87 25.03
N THR A 154 -2.37 -25.55 24.50
CA THR A 154 -1.28 -24.92 25.26
C THR A 154 -1.00 -23.47 24.89
N ASP A 155 -1.49 -23.00 23.74
CA ASP A 155 -1.20 -21.66 23.23
C ASP A 155 -1.84 -20.57 24.10
N MET A 156 -1.26 -19.37 24.02
CA MET A 156 -1.72 -18.22 24.76
C MET A 156 -3.19 -17.90 24.42
N PRO A 157 -4.09 -17.76 25.42
CA PRO A 157 -5.48 -17.37 25.16
C PRO A 157 -5.56 -16.03 24.43
N LEU A 158 -6.52 -15.88 23.51
CA LEU A 158 -6.67 -14.69 22.67
C LEU A 158 -6.74 -13.38 23.49
N SER A 159 -7.52 -13.37 24.57
CA SER A 159 -7.65 -12.19 25.45
C SER A 159 -6.29 -11.80 26.05
N GLN A 160 -5.47 -12.79 26.44
CA GLN A 160 -4.14 -12.51 26.97
C GLN A 160 -3.20 -11.99 25.87
N ALA A 161 -3.25 -12.55 24.66
CA ALA A 161 -2.45 -12.06 23.54
C ALA A 161 -2.78 -10.60 23.21
N LEU A 162 -4.05 -10.21 23.21
CA LEU A 162 -4.47 -8.82 22.97
C LEU A 162 -3.96 -7.86 24.05
N GLU A 163 -4.12 -8.21 25.33
CA GLU A 163 -3.73 -7.35 26.46
C GLU A 163 -2.22 -7.24 26.65
N THR A 164 -1.47 -8.29 26.33
CA THR A 164 -0.01 -8.35 26.51
C THR A 164 0.78 -7.93 25.28
N ARG A 165 0.17 -7.85 24.11
CA ARG A 165 0.84 -7.44 22.87
C ARG A 165 1.49 -6.08 23.02
N ARG A 166 2.78 -5.99 22.65
CA ARG A 166 3.57 -4.75 22.59
C ARG A 166 4.36 -4.69 21.30
N SER A 167 4.74 -3.48 20.92
CA SER A 167 5.76 -3.28 19.89
C SER A 167 7.11 -3.23 20.59
N ILE A 168 7.95 -4.23 20.35
CA ILE A 168 9.23 -4.41 21.03
C ILE A 168 10.34 -4.09 20.03
N ARG A 169 11.22 -3.16 20.40
CA ARG A 169 12.27 -2.60 19.52
C ARG A 169 13.69 -2.76 20.08
N ARG A 170 13.79 -3.40 21.25
CA ARG A 170 15.04 -3.86 21.86
C ARG A 170 15.03 -5.37 21.87
N TYR A 171 16.14 -5.99 21.51
CA TYR A 171 16.19 -7.42 21.19
C TYR A 171 17.12 -8.18 22.12
N GLY A 172 16.94 -9.51 22.17
CA GLY A 172 17.87 -10.38 22.86
C GLY A 172 19.18 -10.53 22.10
N GLU A 173 20.27 -10.77 22.83
CA GLU A 173 21.60 -11.03 22.24
C GLU A 173 21.60 -12.29 21.36
N THR A 174 20.81 -13.30 21.73
CA THR A 174 20.62 -14.52 20.93
C THR A 174 19.52 -14.27 19.89
N PRO A 175 19.81 -14.37 18.58
CA PRO A 175 18.80 -14.16 17.53
C PRO A 175 17.70 -15.21 17.54
N ILE A 176 16.58 -14.91 16.86
CA ILE A 176 15.55 -15.92 16.60
C ILE A 176 16.11 -17.13 15.85
N THR A 177 15.54 -18.30 16.08
CA THR A 177 15.93 -19.53 15.37
C THR A 177 15.11 -19.73 14.09
N LEU A 178 15.65 -20.50 13.13
CA LEU A 178 14.91 -20.94 11.93
C LEU A 178 13.63 -21.69 12.30
N GLU A 179 13.64 -22.45 13.40
CA GLU A 179 12.47 -23.13 13.93
C GLU A 179 11.39 -22.13 14.37
N GLN A 180 11.75 -21.10 15.14
CA GLN A 180 10.80 -20.05 15.54
C GLN A 180 10.26 -19.30 14.32
N LEU A 181 11.12 -18.98 13.34
CA LEU A 181 10.70 -18.33 12.10
C LEU A 181 9.71 -19.20 11.31
N GLY A 182 9.97 -20.51 11.20
CA GLY A 182 9.09 -21.47 10.55
C GLY A 182 7.72 -21.57 11.23
N GLN A 183 7.72 -21.76 12.55
CA GLN A 183 6.47 -21.82 13.32
C GLN A 183 5.64 -20.53 13.20
N PHE A 184 6.32 -19.36 13.22
CA PHE A 184 5.68 -18.07 13.03
C PHE A 184 5.01 -17.96 11.66
N LEU A 185 5.74 -18.22 10.57
CA LEU A 185 5.21 -18.16 9.20
C LEU A 185 4.08 -19.18 8.97
N TYR A 186 4.18 -20.38 9.56
CA TYR A 186 3.14 -21.41 9.46
C TYR A 186 1.82 -20.97 10.09
N ARG A 187 1.90 -20.36 11.28
CA ARG A 187 0.73 -19.90 12.05
C ARG A 187 0.12 -18.66 11.43
N CYS A 188 0.91 -17.79 10.80
CA CYS A 188 0.45 -16.53 10.24
C CYS A 188 -0.04 -16.63 8.78
N ALA A 189 0.66 -17.35 7.90
CA ALA A 189 0.55 -17.07 6.45
C ALA A 189 0.50 -18.29 5.52
N ARG A 190 0.56 -19.53 6.04
CA ARG A 190 0.51 -20.73 5.19
C ARG A 190 -0.77 -20.83 4.33
N VAL A 191 -0.70 -21.57 3.23
CA VAL A 191 -1.90 -22.07 2.55
C VAL A 191 -2.44 -23.26 3.33
N LYS A 192 -3.68 -23.16 3.84
CA LYS A 192 -4.36 -24.27 4.50
C LYS A 192 -5.04 -25.19 3.47
N LYS A 193 -5.62 -24.58 2.43
CA LYS A 193 -6.28 -25.24 1.30
C LYS A 193 -6.18 -24.36 0.06
N LEU A 194 -6.02 -24.98 -1.09
CA LEU A 194 -6.11 -24.37 -2.42
C LEU A 194 -7.34 -24.95 -3.13
N PHE A 195 -8.07 -24.12 -3.87
CA PHE A 195 -9.28 -24.49 -4.57
C PHE A 195 -9.27 -23.92 -5.99
N ASP A 196 -9.65 -24.74 -6.96
CA ASP A 196 -9.94 -24.31 -8.32
C ASP A 196 -11.36 -23.75 -8.43
N THR A 197 -11.51 -22.66 -9.19
CA THR A 197 -12.82 -22.09 -9.52
C THR A 197 -12.87 -21.79 -11.01
N GLU A 198 -14.07 -21.52 -11.54
CA GLU A 198 -14.25 -21.08 -12.94
C GLU A 198 -13.47 -19.79 -13.27
N ARG A 199 -13.03 -19.02 -12.26
CA ARG A 199 -12.35 -17.73 -12.42
C ARG A 199 -10.91 -17.75 -11.91
N GLY A 200 -10.31 -18.93 -11.78
CA GLY A 200 -8.95 -19.15 -11.30
C GLY A 200 -8.88 -19.69 -9.88
N GLU A 201 -7.66 -19.85 -9.38
CA GLU A 201 -7.38 -20.44 -8.08
C GLU A 201 -7.62 -19.46 -6.92
N VAL A 202 -8.23 -19.97 -5.84
CA VAL A 202 -8.40 -19.27 -4.55
C VAL A 202 -7.84 -20.11 -3.42
N SER A 203 -7.50 -19.48 -2.29
CA SER A 203 -6.95 -20.21 -1.14
C SER A 203 -7.66 -19.89 0.17
N ASN A 204 -7.42 -20.69 1.19
CA ASN A 204 -7.77 -20.40 2.58
C ASN A 204 -6.48 -20.29 3.39
N ARG A 205 -6.27 -19.15 4.05
CA ARG A 205 -5.09 -18.88 4.89
C ARG A 205 -5.50 -18.50 6.31
N PRO A 206 -4.56 -18.43 7.29
CA PRO A 206 -4.90 -18.12 8.70
C PRO A 206 -5.49 -16.73 8.96
N TYR A 207 -5.45 -15.83 7.98
CA TYR A 207 -6.05 -14.49 8.04
C TYR A 207 -7.15 -14.34 6.99
N PRO A 208 -8.17 -13.47 7.19
CA PRO A 208 -9.17 -13.20 6.17
C PRO A 208 -8.57 -12.47 4.97
N GLY A 209 -9.03 -12.80 3.76
CA GLY A 209 -8.63 -12.15 2.52
C GLY A 209 -9.85 -11.80 1.66
N GLY A 210 -9.92 -10.56 1.19
CA GLY A 210 -10.97 -10.06 0.32
C GLY A 210 -11.13 -10.93 -0.93
N GLY A 211 -12.30 -11.55 -1.05
CA GLY A 211 -12.60 -12.44 -2.18
C GLY A 211 -11.77 -13.73 -2.24
N ALA A 212 -11.08 -14.10 -1.16
CA ALA A 212 -10.20 -15.27 -1.04
C ALA A 212 -9.04 -15.33 -2.06
N ILE A 213 -8.63 -14.16 -2.58
CA ILE A 213 -7.59 -14.05 -3.61
C ILE A 213 -6.20 -14.27 -3.01
N TYR A 214 -5.89 -13.64 -1.88
CA TYR A 214 -4.60 -13.69 -1.20
C TYR A 214 -3.42 -13.32 -2.12
N GLU A 215 -3.36 -12.03 -2.46
CA GLU A 215 -2.34 -11.40 -3.30
C GLU A 215 -1.02 -11.12 -2.60
N LEU A 216 -1.01 -11.16 -1.27
CA LEU A 216 0.18 -10.83 -0.48
C LEU A 216 1.21 -11.96 -0.52
N GLU A 217 2.47 -11.58 -0.71
CA GLU A 217 3.65 -12.44 -0.57
C GLU A 217 4.53 -11.89 0.56
N ILE A 218 5.41 -12.74 1.12
CA ILE A 218 6.25 -12.38 2.27
C ILE A 218 7.71 -12.67 1.91
N TYR A 219 8.56 -11.65 2.06
CA TYR A 219 9.99 -11.73 1.81
C TYR A 219 10.76 -11.43 3.09
N PRO A 220 11.24 -12.47 3.81
CA PRO A 220 12.15 -12.27 4.93
C PRO A 220 13.51 -11.77 4.43
N VAL A 221 13.88 -10.54 4.77
CA VAL A 221 15.25 -10.04 4.77
C VAL A 221 15.87 -10.43 6.11
N VAL A 222 16.75 -11.42 6.10
CA VAL A 222 17.35 -12.01 7.30
C VAL A 222 18.69 -11.35 7.55
N ASN A 223 18.78 -10.56 8.61
CA ASN A 223 20.02 -9.95 9.09
C ASN A 223 20.72 -10.88 10.11
N ALA A 224 19.95 -11.49 11.00
CA ALA A 224 20.44 -12.45 12.00
C ALA A 224 19.37 -13.49 12.32
N CYS A 225 19.68 -14.77 12.12
CA CYS A 225 18.82 -15.90 12.50
C CYS A 225 19.68 -17.14 12.75
N GLN A 226 19.46 -17.85 13.85
CA GLN A 226 20.18 -19.09 14.13
C GLN A 226 19.70 -20.22 13.20
N GLY A 227 20.64 -20.81 12.46
CA GLY A 227 20.35 -21.89 11.51
C GLY A 227 19.89 -21.41 10.13
N LEU A 228 20.00 -20.12 9.82
CA LEU A 228 19.72 -19.56 8.50
C LEU A 228 20.75 -18.49 8.13
N GLU A 229 21.30 -18.57 6.93
CA GLU A 229 22.26 -17.58 6.45
C GLU A 229 21.60 -16.21 6.22
N GLN A 230 22.41 -15.16 6.36
CA GLN A 230 22.00 -13.80 6.08
C GLN A 230 21.66 -13.63 4.58
N GLY A 231 20.55 -12.95 4.26
CA GLY A 231 20.13 -12.79 2.86
C GLY A 231 18.66 -12.44 2.71
N LEU A 232 18.19 -12.45 1.45
CA LEU A 232 16.79 -12.22 1.09
C LEU A 232 16.13 -13.51 0.66
N TYR A 233 14.99 -13.80 1.26
CA TYR A 233 14.21 -15.01 1.00
C TYR A 233 12.79 -14.65 0.55
N HIS A 234 12.14 -15.57 -0.14
CA HIS A 234 10.69 -15.58 -0.38
C HIS A 234 10.08 -16.74 0.39
N TYR A 235 9.02 -16.49 1.17
CA TYR A 235 8.28 -17.54 1.83
C TYR A 235 7.26 -18.15 0.87
N HIS A 236 7.45 -19.43 0.51
CA HIS A 236 6.49 -20.17 -0.30
C HIS A 236 5.43 -20.82 0.61
N PRO A 237 4.18 -20.31 0.63
CA PRO A 237 3.23 -20.61 1.69
C PRO A 237 2.55 -21.98 1.57
N LEU A 238 2.59 -22.60 0.39
CA LEU A 238 2.01 -23.93 0.15
C LEU A 238 2.94 -25.04 0.62
N ASP A 239 4.19 -25.01 0.17
CA ASP A 239 5.17 -26.03 0.52
C ASP A 239 5.80 -25.79 1.90
N HIS A 240 5.63 -24.57 2.43
CA HIS A 240 6.17 -24.14 3.70
C HIS A 240 7.72 -24.20 3.72
N VAL A 241 8.32 -23.46 2.79
CA VAL A 241 9.77 -23.35 2.60
C VAL A 241 10.18 -21.88 2.42
N LEU A 242 11.45 -21.57 2.66
CA LEU A 242 12.07 -20.32 2.20
C LEU A 242 12.84 -20.58 0.91
N CYS A 243 12.62 -19.76 -0.10
CA CYS A 243 13.38 -19.77 -1.35
C CYS A 243 14.42 -18.64 -1.28
N GLN A 244 15.71 -18.92 -1.44
CA GLN A 244 16.77 -17.89 -1.35
C GLN A 244 16.79 -17.02 -2.61
N VAL A 245 16.22 -15.82 -2.53
CA VAL A 245 16.14 -14.84 -3.63
C VAL A 245 17.50 -14.22 -3.91
N SER A 246 18.22 -13.82 -2.85
CA SER A 246 19.59 -13.32 -2.97
C SER A 246 20.40 -13.62 -1.70
N GLN A 247 21.72 -13.66 -1.85
CA GLN A 247 22.64 -13.52 -0.72
C GLN A 247 22.55 -12.10 -0.13
N TRP A 248 23.29 -11.84 0.94
CA TRP A 248 23.40 -10.50 1.50
C TRP A 248 24.13 -9.55 0.54
N THR A 249 23.48 -8.42 0.24
CA THR A 249 23.93 -7.37 -0.68
C THR A 249 23.79 -5.99 -0.03
N ALA A 250 24.28 -4.95 -0.69
CA ALA A 250 24.09 -3.57 -0.25
C ALA A 250 22.60 -3.19 -0.23
N GLU A 251 21.80 -3.70 -1.16
CA GLU A 251 20.37 -3.46 -1.23
C GLU A 251 19.62 -4.12 -0.06
N THR A 252 19.98 -5.36 0.32
CA THR A 252 19.38 -6.02 1.49
C THR A 252 19.78 -5.34 2.80
N GLU A 253 21.02 -4.87 2.90
CA GLU A 253 21.46 -4.07 4.04
C GLU A 253 20.67 -2.76 4.15
N ALA A 254 20.51 -2.05 3.03
CA ALA A 254 19.73 -0.82 2.97
C ALA A 254 18.26 -1.02 3.37
N LEU A 255 17.63 -2.14 2.98
CA LEU A 255 16.26 -2.47 3.43
C LEU A 255 16.18 -2.61 4.97
N VAL A 256 17.18 -3.22 5.59
CA VAL A 256 17.24 -3.34 7.06
C VAL A 256 17.53 -1.99 7.72
N GLN A 257 18.40 -1.17 7.12
CA GLN A 257 18.70 0.18 7.61
C GLN A 257 17.46 1.09 7.57
N ASP A 258 16.70 1.09 6.47
CA ASP A 258 15.47 1.88 6.34
C ASP A 258 14.46 1.54 7.46
N VAL A 259 14.28 0.24 7.74
CA VAL A 259 13.43 -0.21 8.84
C VAL A 259 13.99 0.16 10.21
N TRP A 260 15.29 0.03 10.42
CA TRP A 260 15.94 0.44 11.66
C TRP A 260 15.72 1.94 11.93
N PHE A 261 15.90 2.80 10.92
CA PHE A 261 15.61 4.22 10.98
C PHE A 261 14.14 4.50 11.32
N ALA A 262 13.20 3.82 10.65
CA ALA A 262 11.77 3.94 10.90
C ALA A 262 11.32 3.40 12.29
N SER A 263 12.14 2.59 12.94
CA SER A 263 11.87 1.97 14.24
C SER A 263 12.56 2.65 15.44
N ALA A 264 12.89 3.94 15.32
CA ALA A 264 13.54 4.72 16.39
C ALA A 264 14.98 4.27 16.74
N GLN A 265 15.65 3.53 15.86
CA GLN A 265 17.09 3.27 15.89
C GLN A 265 17.62 2.66 17.21
N HIS A 266 16.85 1.78 17.84
CA HIS A 266 17.32 1.07 19.04
C HIS A 266 18.31 -0.03 18.68
N ASP A 267 17.80 -1.20 18.29
CA ASP A 267 18.62 -2.33 17.86
C ASP A 267 18.34 -2.64 16.39
N GLN A 268 19.33 -3.13 15.65
CA GLN A 268 19.11 -3.55 14.26
C GLN A 268 18.15 -4.75 14.20
N PRO A 269 17.12 -4.71 13.34
CA PRO A 269 16.19 -5.84 13.16
C PRO A 269 16.93 -7.15 12.86
N GLN A 270 16.48 -8.25 13.47
CA GLN A 270 17.02 -9.58 13.19
C GLN A 270 16.44 -10.14 11.88
N VAL A 271 15.12 -10.02 11.72
CA VAL A 271 14.43 -10.31 10.46
C VAL A 271 13.45 -9.19 10.14
N VAL A 272 13.49 -8.70 8.90
CA VAL A 272 12.49 -7.78 8.33
C VAL A 272 11.66 -8.56 7.33
N PHE A 273 10.35 -8.62 7.52
CA PHE A 273 9.41 -9.09 6.51
C PHE A 273 9.00 -7.92 5.63
N VAL A 274 9.41 -7.95 4.37
CA VAL A 274 8.83 -7.10 3.33
C VAL A 274 7.60 -7.83 2.80
N ILE A 275 6.43 -7.22 2.99
CA ILE A 275 5.15 -7.73 2.51
C ILE A 275 4.87 -7.05 1.17
N THR A 276 4.70 -7.85 0.13
CA THR A 276 4.41 -7.35 -1.21
C THR A 276 3.00 -7.71 -1.62
N ALA A 277 2.50 -7.09 -2.69
CA ALA A 277 1.26 -7.49 -3.33
C ALA A 277 1.48 -7.78 -4.81
N ARG A 278 1.07 -8.97 -5.27
CA ARG A 278 0.94 -9.27 -6.70
C ARG A 278 -0.30 -8.58 -7.25
N PHE A 279 -0.16 -7.34 -7.74
CA PHE A 279 -1.28 -6.45 -8.04
C PHE A 279 -2.29 -7.05 -9.01
N GLY A 280 -1.80 -7.74 -10.04
CA GLY A 280 -2.63 -8.42 -11.03
C GLY A 280 -3.67 -9.35 -10.41
N ARG A 281 -3.39 -9.98 -9.27
CA ARG A 281 -4.35 -10.85 -8.57
C ARG A 281 -5.57 -10.12 -8.06
N MET A 282 -5.37 -8.95 -7.45
CA MET A 282 -6.47 -8.13 -6.94
C MET A 282 -7.17 -7.36 -8.05
N PHE A 283 -6.40 -6.80 -8.97
CA PHE A 283 -6.91 -5.92 -10.02
C PHE A 283 -7.69 -6.72 -11.08
N TRP A 284 -7.37 -8.02 -11.23
CA TRP A 284 -8.16 -8.98 -12.01
C TRP A 284 -9.65 -8.99 -11.66
N LYS A 285 -9.97 -8.86 -10.36
CA LYS A 285 -11.35 -8.94 -9.85
C LYS A 285 -11.93 -7.57 -9.53
N TYR A 286 -11.16 -6.70 -8.89
CA TYR A 286 -11.66 -5.49 -8.23
C TYR A 286 -11.28 -4.20 -8.96
N GLN A 287 -12.23 -3.26 -9.07
CA GLN A 287 -11.98 -1.88 -9.52
C GLN A 287 -12.24 -0.87 -8.38
N SER A 288 -11.52 0.26 -8.43
CA SER A 288 -11.57 1.41 -7.50
C SER A 288 -11.16 1.13 -6.05
N MET A 289 -11.45 -0.06 -5.52
CA MET A 289 -11.17 -0.42 -4.14
C MET A 289 -10.00 -1.39 -3.97
N ALA A 290 -9.36 -1.85 -5.06
CA ALA A 290 -8.40 -2.94 -5.00
C ALA A 290 -7.18 -2.62 -4.13
N TYR A 291 -6.51 -1.50 -4.38
CA TYR A 291 -5.35 -1.08 -3.58
C TYR A 291 -5.73 -0.73 -2.13
N ALA A 292 -6.87 -0.07 -1.91
CA ALA A 292 -7.39 0.18 -0.56
C ALA A 292 -7.71 -1.12 0.20
N THR A 293 -7.97 -2.22 -0.52
CA THR A 293 -8.20 -3.54 0.07
C THR A 293 -6.88 -4.23 0.40
N ILE A 294 -5.86 -4.10 -0.46
CA ILE A 294 -4.49 -4.56 -0.18
C ILE A 294 -3.98 -3.95 1.14
N LEU A 295 -4.10 -2.64 1.33
CA LEU A 295 -3.65 -1.98 2.58
C LEU A 295 -4.41 -2.47 3.82
N LYS A 296 -5.70 -2.82 3.69
CA LYS A 296 -6.45 -3.46 4.79
C LYS A 296 -5.91 -4.87 5.07
N HIS A 297 -5.56 -5.63 4.04
CA HIS A 297 -4.94 -6.95 4.22
C HIS A 297 -3.57 -6.86 4.90
N VAL A 298 -2.78 -5.83 4.61
CA VAL A 298 -1.52 -5.56 5.34
C VAL A 298 -1.81 -5.31 6.82
N GLY A 299 -2.80 -4.48 7.16
CA GLY A 299 -3.21 -4.27 8.56
C GLY A 299 -3.71 -5.54 9.25
N VAL A 300 -4.46 -6.39 8.54
CA VAL A 300 -4.88 -7.72 9.01
C VAL A 300 -3.67 -8.62 9.28
N MET A 301 -2.69 -8.63 8.37
CA MET A 301 -1.47 -9.40 8.50
C MET A 301 -0.61 -8.90 9.67
N TYR A 302 -0.45 -7.58 9.82
CA TYR A 302 0.25 -6.98 10.95
C TYR A 302 -0.34 -7.43 12.28
N GLN A 303 -1.67 -7.37 12.44
CA GLN A 303 -2.28 -7.80 13.69
C GLN A 303 -2.13 -9.31 13.93
N THR A 304 -2.20 -10.11 12.87
CA THR A 304 -1.94 -11.56 12.94
C THR A 304 -0.50 -11.83 13.40
N PHE A 305 0.48 -11.14 12.80
CA PHE A 305 1.89 -11.22 13.16
C PHE A 305 2.12 -10.79 14.61
N TYR A 306 1.54 -9.68 15.04
CA TYR A 306 1.64 -9.20 16.42
C TYR A 306 1.15 -10.22 17.44
N LEU A 307 -0.03 -10.82 17.23
CA LEU A 307 -0.62 -11.77 18.18
C LEU A 307 0.15 -13.09 18.21
N VAL A 308 0.54 -13.62 17.06
CA VAL A 308 1.34 -14.85 16.99
C VAL A 308 2.72 -14.61 17.61
N ALA A 309 3.41 -13.51 17.27
CA ALA A 309 4.69 -13.18 17.89
C ALA A 309 4.58 -13.02 19.42
N THR A 310 3.52 -12.38 19.91
CA THR A 310 3.27 -12.24 21.36
C THR A 310 3.11 -13.61 22.03
N SER A 311 2.32 -14.51 21.43
CA SER A 311 2.15 -15.87 21.95
C SER A 311 3.44 -16.70 21.95
N MET A 312 4.34 -16.41 21.01
CA MET A 312 5.65 -17.07 20.87
C MET A 312 6.75 -16.41 21.70
N ASN A 313 6.42 -15.36 22.48
CA ASN A 313 7.40 -14.56 23.20
C ASN A 313 8.52 -14.01 22.29
N LEU A 314 8.13 -13.48 21.14
CA LEU A 314 9.02 -12.79 20.19
C LEU A 314 8.82 -11.26 20.29
N ALA A 315 9.72 -10.51 19.66
CA ALA A 315 9.73 -9.05 19.60
C ALA A 315 9.17 -8.54 18.25
N PRO A 316 7.86 -8.29 18.13
CA PRO A 316 7.26 -7.77 16.90
C PRO A 316 7.26 -6.26 16.82
N CYS A 317 7.33 -5.73 15.59
CA CYS A 317 6.90 -4.36 15.31
C CYS A 317 6.53 -4.19 13.82
N GLY A 318 5.29 -3.76 13.55
CA GLY A 318 4.90 -3.23 12.24
C GLY A 318 5.55 -1.86 11.99
N ILE A 319 5.90 -1.62 10.73
CA ILE A 319 6.58 -0.41 10.26
C ILE A 319 5.65 0.34 9.31
N GLY A 320 5.67 1.66 9.39
CA GLY A 320 4.73 2.53 8.66
C GLY A 320 5.20 2.96 7.28
N SER A 321 6.45 2.66 6.91
CA SER A 321 7.08 3.11 5.67
C SER A 321 8.05 2.05 5.16
N GLY A 322 8.23 2.04 3.83
CA GLY A 322 9.19 1.18 3.14
C GLY A 322 9.59 1.78 1.80
N ASN A 323 10.59 1.17 1.17
CA ASN A 323 11.15 1.65 -0.10
C ASN A 323 10.93 0.60 -1.20
N SER A 324 9.85 0.78 -1.96
CA SER A 324 9.44 -0.13 -3.02
C SER A 324 10.43 -0.21 -4.18
N ASP A 325 11.10 0.88 -4.55
CA ASP A 325 12.16 0.89 -5.56
C ASP A 325 13.40 0.12 -5.11
N LEU A 326 13.75 0.23 -3.82
CA LEU A 326 14.85 -0.55 -3.25
C LEU A 326 14.52 -2.04 -3.21
N PHE A 327 13.28 -2.40 -2.86
CA PHE A 327 12.81 -3.78 -2.96
C PHE A 327 12.89 -4.32 -4.40
N GLN A 328 12.47 -3.52 -5.38
CA GLN A 328 12.59 -3.86 -6.79
C GLN A 328 14.05 -4.14 -7.19
N LYS A 329 15.00 -3.28 -6.77
CA LYS A 329 16.42 -3.49 -7.03
C LYS A 329 16.96 -4.76 -6.36
N ALA A 330 16.56 -5.03 -5.12
CA ALA A 330 17.01 -6.19 -4.36
C ALA A 330 16.51 -7.53 -4.95
N THR A 331 15.36 -7.54 -5.62
CA THR A 331 14.70 -8.77 -6.11
C THR A 331 14.68 -8.94 -7.62
N GLY A 332 14.81 -7.84 -8.38
CA GLY A 332 14.60 -7.81 -9.83
C GLY A 332 13.13 -7.93 -10.26
N ILE A 333 12.17 -7.95 -9.33
CA ILE A 333 10.73 -8.06 -9.64
C ILE A 333 10.22 -6.75 -10.23
N ASP A 334 9.45 -6.79 -11.32
CA ASP A 334 8.87 -5.59 -11.92
C ASP A 334 7.95 -4.84 -10.93
N TYR A 335 8.23 -3.54 -10.73
CA TYR A 335 7.52 -2.67 -9.80
C TYR A 335 5.99 -2.64 -10.02
N TYR A 336 5.55 -2.75 -11.27
CA TYR A 336 4.14 -2.68 -11.63
C TYR A 336 3.43 -4.05 -11.54
N GLU A 337 4.19 -5.15 -11.50
CA GLU A 337 3.65 -6.50 -11.31
C GLU A 337 3.46 -6.82 -9.83
N GLU A 338 4.50 -6.59 -9.02
CA GLU A 338 4.53 -6.88 -7.59
C GLU A 338 5.47 -5.93 -6.87
N SER A 339 4.99 -5.28 -5.81
CA SER A 339 5.78 -4.28 -5.07
C SER A 339 5.49 -4.33 -3.57
N SER A 340 6.40 -3.78 -2.76
CA SER A 340 6.26 -3.72 -1.31
C SER A 340 5.11 -2.79 -0.91
N VAL A 341 4.29 -3.24 0.05
CA VAL A 341 3.10 -2.53 0.55
C VAL A 341 3.03 -2.53 2.07
N GLY A 342 4.03 -3.08 2.74
CA GLY A 342 4.17 -3.08 4.19
C GLY A 342 5.42 -3.80 4.67
N GLU A 343 5.87 -3.44 5.86
CA GLU A 343 7.09 -3.93 6.47
C GLU A 343 6.82 -4.29 7.94
N PHE A 344 7.39 -5.41 8.38
CA PHE A 344 7.25 -5.87 9.76
C PHE A 344 8.56 -6.46 10.24
N MET A 345 9.08 -6.01 11.38
CA MET A 345 10.27 -6.60 11.99
C MET A 345 9.91 -7.60 13.08
N LEU A 346 10.74 -8.64 13.18
CA LEU A 346 10.63 -9.69 14.18
C LEU A 346 12.03 -10.03 14.71
N ALA A 347 12.13 -10.14 16.02
CA ALA A 347 13.37 -10.48 16.70
C ALA A 347 13.09 -11.30 17.97
N SER A 348 14.13 -11.74 18.66
CA SER A 348 14.04 -12.33 19.98
C SER A 348 13.76 -11.25 21.04
N VAL A 349 13.03 -11.60 22.09
CA VAL A 349 12.84 -10.70 23.23
C VAL A 349 14.13 -10.63 24.07
N PRO A 350 14.45 -9.49 24.70
CA PRO A 350 15.51 -9.41 25.69
C PRO A 350 15.24 -10.35 26.86
N VAL A 351 16.31 -10.93 27.42
CA VAL A 351 16.22 -11.60 28.72
C VAL A 351 15.85 -10.52 29.75
N LYS A 352 14.80 -10.74 30.55
CA LYS A 352 14.50 -9.84 31.67
C LYS A 352 15.56 -10.06 32.75
N ASP A 353 16.27 -9.00 33.12
CA ASP A 353 17.11 -8.97 34.33
C ASP A 353 16.29 -9.26 35.60
#